data_AF-A0A1I7UW72-F1
#
_entry.id   AF-A0A1I7UW72-F1
#
_cell.length_a   1.000
_cell.length_b   1.000
_cell.length_c   1.000
_cell.angle_alpha   90.00
_cell.angle_beta   90.00
_cell.angle_gamma   90.00
#
_symmetry.space_group_name_H-M   'P 1'
#
loop_
_entity.id
_entity.type
_entity.pdbx_description
1 polymer ?
#
loop_
_entity_poly.entity_id
_entity_poly.type
_entity_poly.pdbx_seq_one_letter_code
_entity_poly.pdbx_strand_id
1 'polypeptide(L)'
;MCSPSTSDVRFITFVNTSYIEAEKLESIFNTLLKIEVGVLVFSWIEFLYLFYLFVFVRAMHFNLTFLFMNYGGQYFCSMLSRCIIVYQQLGNDPDNDLHHWILVANYVRTIGLFIAMYILPIFMIERCLATFFVRNYEKSRKIWVSLMILSIFHPLVFASAIAYIQCKHYILLP
;
A
#
# COMPACT_ATOMS: atom_id res chain seq x y z
N MET A 1 26.71 10.28 -3.72
CA MET A 1 27.60 9.29 -3.09
C MET A 1 27.07 9.04 -1.69
N CYS A 2 26.28 7.99 -1.51
CA CYS A 2 25.77 7.57 -0.20
C CYS A 2 26.81 6.61 0.39
N SER A 3 27.27 6.87 1.61
CA SER A 3 28.17 5.97 2.33
C SER A 3 27.54 4.56 2.45
N PRO A 4 28.31 3.47 2.31
CA PRO A 4 27.82 2.11 2.50
C PRO A 4 27.20 1.89 3.90
N SER A 5 27.56 2.71 4.90
CA SER A 5 26.94 2.66 6.24
C SER A 5 25.54 3.27 6.34
N THR A 6 25.11 4.11 5.39
CA THR A 6 23.78 4.73 5.38
C THR A 6 22.78 3.99 4.49
N SER A 7 23.24 2.90 3.87
CA SER A 7 22.53 2.16 2.84
C SER A 7 21.47 1.20 3.42
N ASP A 8 21.77 0.56 4.56
CA ASP A 8 20.79 -0.22 5.36
C ASP A 8 19.75 0.65 6.09
N VAL A 9 19.96 1.98 6.11
CA VAL A 9 19.34 2.87 7.10
C VAL A 9 18.04 3.52 6.59
N ARG A 10 17.69 3.35 5.31
CA ARG A 10 16.49 3.97 4.73
C ARG A 10 15.66 2.98 3.95
N PHE A 11 15.04 1.98 4.59
CA PHE A 11 13.72 1.59 4.08
C PHE A 11 12.78 2.76 4.37
N ILE A 12 12.13 3.34 3.36
CA ILE A 12 11.32 4.57 3.51
C ILE A 12 10.23 4.41 4.58
N THR A 13 9.91 3.16 4.91
CA THR A 13 8.91 2.77 5.89
C THR A 13 9.50 2.21 7.18
N PHE A 14 10.80 1.92 7.27
CA PHE A 14 11.44 1.53 8.52
C PHE A 14 12.49 2.58 8.87
N VAL A 15 12.15 3.45 9.81
CA VAL A 15 13.08 4.43 10.34
C VAL A 15 13.95 3.70 11.36
N ASN A 16 15.27 3.73 11.14
CA ASN A 16 16.23 3.09 12.02
C ASN A 16 16.24 3.81 13.38
N THR A 17 15.79 3.12 14.43
CA THR A 17 15.72 3.63 15.80
C THR A 17 17.10 4.01 16.35
N SER A 18 18.16 3.31 15.94
CA SER A 18 19.55 3.62 16.36
C SER A 18 20.04 5.00 15.88
N TYR A 19 19.54 5.49 14.74
CA TYR A 19 19.87 6.84 14.25
C TYR A 19 19.13 7.93 15.04
N ILE A 20 17.89 7.65 15.45
CA ILE A 20 17.06 8.57 16.24
C ILE A 20 17.65 8.76 17.64
N GLU A 21 18.16 7.68 18.23
CA GLU A 21 18.87 7.69 19.52
C GLU A 21 20.18 8.49 19.40
N ALA A 22 20.95 8.29 18.32
CA ALA A 22 22.18 9.05 18.06
C ALA A 22 21.95 10.57 17.92
N GLU A 23 20.82 10.98 17.35
CA GLU A 23 20.44 12.40 17.19
C GLU A 23 19.59 12.97 18.35
N LYS A 24 19.31 12.19 19.41
CA LYS A 24 18.45 12.59 20.55
C LYS A 24 17.05 13.08 20.16
N LEU A 25 16.46 12.48 19.12
CA LEU A 25 15.14 12.86 18.58
C LEU A 25 13.98 11.99 19.11
N GLU A 26 14.23 11.15 20.10
CA GLU A 26 13.31 10.12 20.62
C GLU A 26 11.93 10.68 21.02
N SER A 27 11.87 11.84 21.67
CA SER A 27 10.61 12.45 22.12
C SER A 27 9.72 12.85 20.94
N ILE A 28 10.33 13.42 19.89
CA ILE A 28 9.63 13.82 18.66
C ILE A 28 9.18 12.57 17.89
N PHE A 29 10.05 11.57 17.77
CA PHE A 29 9.74 10.32 17.10
C PHE A 29 8.58 9.57 17.78
N ASN A 30 8.61 9.44 19.11
CA ASN A 30 7.53 8.80 19.86
C ASN A 30 6.19 9.53 19.72
N THR A 31 6.22 10.87 19.63
CA THR A 31 5.01 11.67 19.41
C THR A 31 4.45 11.45 18.00
N LEU A 32 5.30 11.51 16.98
CA LEU A 32 4.92 11.23 15.59
C LEU A 32 4.36 9.83 15.42
N LEU A 33 4.97 8.84 16.07
CA LEU A 33 4.56 7.45 15.98
C LEU A 33 3.19 7.21 16.64
N LYS A 34 2.88 7.89 17.76
CA LYS A 34 1.54 7.89 18.36
C LYS A 34 0.49 8.53 17.44
N ILE A 35 0.82 9.65 16.80
CA ILE A 35 -0.05 10.30 15.81
C ILE A 35 -0.32 9.35 14.64
N GLU A 36 0.73 8.69 14.14
CA GLU A 36 0.61 7.73 13.05
C GLU A 36 -0.32 6.57 13.40
N VAL A 37 -0.20 5.99 14.60
CA VAL A 37 -1.14 4.95 15.08
C VAL A 37 -2.58 5.47 15.08
N GLY A 38 -2.80 6.71 15.52
CA GLY A 38 -4.13 7.33 15.50
C GLY A 38 -4.70 7.46 14.08
N VAL A 39 -3.89 7.93 13.13
CA VAL A 39 -4.27 8.02 11.71
C VAL A 39 -4.53 6.65 11.11
N LEU A 40 -3.72 5.65 11.48
CA LEU A 40 -3.88 4.28 11.00
C LEU A 40 -5.24 3.70 11.44
N VAL A 41 -5.59 3.83 12.72
CA VAL A 41 -6.90 3.38 13.24
C VAL A 41 -8.04 4.09 12.52
N PHE A 42 -7.92 5.40 12.27
CA PHE A 42 -8.91 6.15 11.49
C PHE A 42 -9.07 5.59 10.07
N SER A 43 -7.97 5.33 9.35
CA SER A 43 -8.00 4.74 8.01
C SER A 43 -8.64 3.34 7.98
N TRP A 44 -8.47 2.54 9.04
CA TRP A 44 -9.13 1.25 9.17
C TRP A 44 -10.65 1.39 9.30
N ILE A 45 -11.12 2.34 10.11
CA ILE A 45 -12.55 2.62 10.26
C ILE A 45 -13.14 3.11 8.94
N GLU A 46 -12.45 4.03 8.25
CA GLU A 46 -12.85 4.51 6.93
C GLU A 46 -12.97 3.36 5.92
N PHE A 47 -11.99 2.46 5.90
CA PHE A 47 -12.00 1.30 5.01
C PHE A 47 -13.19 0.37 5.28
N LEU A 48 -13.47 0.06 6.56
CA LEU A 48 -14.62 -0.76 6.94
C LEU A 48 -15.95 -0.08 6.58
N TYR A 49 -16.03 1.25 6.73
CA TYR A 49 -17.20 2.02 6.34
C TYR A 49 -17.40 2.01 4.81
N LEU A 50 -16.35 2.20 4.03
CA LEU A 50 -16.40 2.10 2.57
C LEU A 50 -16.80 0.69 2.11
N PHE A 51 -16.23 -0.34 2.74
CA PHE A 51 -16.62 -1.73 2.49
C PHE A 51 -18.12 -1.95 2.74
N TYR A 52 -18.64 -1.41 3.85
CA TYR A 52 -20.06 -1.47 4.17
C TYR A 52 -20.92 -0.78 3.09
N LEU A 53 -20.58 0.44 2.68
CA LEU A 53 -21.29 1.16 1.62
C LEU A 53 -21.29 0.40 0.28
N PHE A 54 -20.17 -0.21 -0.09
CA PHE A 54 -20.06 -0.90 -1.37
C PHE A 54 -20.79 -2.24 -1.41
N VAL A 55 -20.73 -3.02 -0.33
CA VAL A 55 -21.37 -4.34 -0.30
C VAL A 55 -22.87 -4.24 -0.03
N PHE A 56 -23.27 -3.46 0.97
CA PHE A 56 -24.65 -3.46 1.46
C PHE A 56 -25.52 -2.42 0.78
N VAL A 57 -25.02 -1.18 0.66
CA VAL A 57 -25.78 -0.08 0.04
C VAL A 57 -25.73 -0.17 -1.49
N ARG A 58 -24.72 -0.86 -2.05
CA ARG A 58 -24.47 -0.98 -3.50
C ARG A 58 -24.47 0.38 -4.20
N ALA A 59 -23.80 1.35 -3.58
CA ALA A 59 -23.79 2.73 -4.05
C ALA A 59 -23.10 2.92 -5.42
N MET A 60 -22.34 1.94 -5.91
CA MET A 60 -21.59 2.00 -7.16
C MET A 60 -21.94 0.85 -8.12
N HIS A 61 -21.64 1.04 -9.40
CA HIS A 61 -21.74 -0.02 -10.41
C HIS A 61 -20.91 -1.25 -10.01
N PHE A 62 -21.38 -2.42 -10.41
CA PHE A 62 -20.78 -3.70 -10.05
C PHE A 62 -19.31 -3.81 -10.46
N ASN A 63 -18.97 -3.35 -11.67
CA ASN A 63 -17.60 -3.41 -12.21
C ASN A 63 -16.61 -2.55 -11.42
N LEU A 64 -17.02 -1.34 -11.04
CA LEU A 64 -16.22 -0.44 -10.21
C LEU A 64 -16.11 -0.95 -8.78
N THR A 65 -17.20 -1.49 -8.22
CA THR A 65 -17.20 -2.13 -6.89
C THR A 65 -16.21 -3.29 -6.85
N PHE A 66 -16.17 -4.12 -7.90
CA PHE A 66 -15.23 -5.24 -7.99
C PHE A 66 -13.76 -4.77 -8.05
N LEU A 67 -13.46 -3.71 -8.82
CA LEU A 67 -12.12 -3.12 -8.86
C LEU A 67 -11.72 -2.52 -7.50
N PHE A 68 -12.64 -1.78 -6.87
CA PHE A 68 -12.41 -1.17 -5.56
C PHE A 68 -12.16 -2.24 -4.50
N MET A 69 -12.92 -3.33 -4.48
CA MET A 69 -12.74 -4.40 -3.50
C MET A 69 -11.42 -5.14 -3.68
N ASN A 70 -10.96 -5.34 -4.91
CA ASN A 70 -9.65 -5.94 -5.18
C ASN A 70 -8.50 -5.03 -4.72
N TYR A 71 -8.44 -3.79 -5.21
CA TYR A 71 -7.36 -2.87 -4.86
C TYR A 71 -7.43 -2.40 -3.41
N GLY A 72 -8.65 -2.19 -2.90
CA GLY A 72 -8.91 -1.89 -1.51
C GLY A 72 -8.46 -3.02 -0.58
N GLY A 73 -8.73 -4.28 -0.94
CA GLY A 73 -8.24 -5.44 -0.19
C GLY A 73 -6.70 -5.50 -0.16
N GLN A 74 -6.03 -5.19 -1.26
CA GLN A 74 -4.56 -5.13 -1.28
C GLN A 74 -4.01 -3.96 -0.46
N TYR A 75 -4.69 -2.80 -0.48
CA TYR A 75 -4.36 -1.66 0.36
C TYR A 75 -4.54 -1.97 1.86
N PHE A 76 -5.59 -2.73 2.20
CA PHE A 76 -5.80 -3.23 3.56
C PHE A 76 -4.65 -4.12 4.04
N CYS A 77 -4.16 -5.03 3.21
CA CYS A 77 -2.95 -5.83 3.52
C CYS A 77 -1.71 -4.94 3.73
N SER A 78 -1.57 -3.83 2.98
CA SER A 78 -0.51 -2.84 3.20
C SER A 78 -0.66 -2.05 4.50
N MET A 79 -1.88 -1.80 4.95
CA MET A 79 -2.13 -1.20 6.28
C MET A 79 -1.79 -2.19 7.40
N LEU A 80 -2.13 -3.47 7.25
CA LEU A 80 -1.72 -4.53 8.18
C LEU A 80 -0.19 -4.62 8.29
N SER A 81 0.53 -4.58 7.17
CA SER A 81 1.99 -4.63 7.20
C SER A 81 2.59 -3.41 7.92
N ARG A 82 1.91 -2.25 7.87
CA ARG A 82 2.31 -1.07 8.65
C ARG A 82 2.11 -1.26 10.15
N CYS A 83 1.01 -1.90 10.59
CA CYS A 83 0.81 -2.23 11.99
C CYS A 83 1.98 -3.06 12.54
N ILE A 84 2.43 -4.08 11.78
CA ILE A 84 3.55 -4.96 12.17
C ILE A 84 4.84 -4.15 12.37
N ILE A 85 5.16 -3.25 11.43
CA ILE A 85 6.34 -2.38 11.51
C ILE A 85 6.28 -1.46 12.73
N VAL A 86 5.13 -0.80 12.93
CA VAL A 86 4.95 0.16 14.04
C VAL A 86 4.98 -0.53 15.39
N TYR A 87 4.38 -1.73 15.50
CA TYR A 87 4.42 -2.54 16.71
C TYR A 87 5.87 -2.83 17.13
N GLN A 88 6.72 -3.16 16.17
CA GLN A 88 8.12 -3.43 16.43
C GLN A 88 8.91 -2.18 16.83
N GLN A 89 8.64 -1.05 16.19
CA GLN A 89 9.23 0.25 16.56
C GLN A 89 8.83 0.73 17.96
N LEU A 90 7.76 0.16 18.55
CA LEU A 90 7.22 0.56 19.86
C LEU A 90 7.76 -0.22 21.06
N GLY A 91 8.42 -1.38 20.88
CA GLY A 91 8.76 -2.14 22.08
C GLY A 91 9.49 -3.47 21.99
N ASN A 92 10.09 -3.89 20.88
CA ASN A 92 10.95 -5.07 20.90
C ASN A 92 12.11 -4.94 19.92
N ASP A 93 13.33 -5.11 20.41
CA ASP A 93 14.48 -5.37 19.55
C ASP A 93 14.22 -6.62 18.70
N PRO A 94 14.61 -6.62 17.41
CA PRO A 94 14.31 -7.71 16.51
C PRO A 94 15.06 -8.99 16.92
N ASP A 95 14.33 -10.00 17.41
CA ASP A 95 14.79 -11.39 17.28
C ASP A 95 15.07 -11.69 15.79
N ASN A 96 16.10 -12.51 15.51
CA ASN A 96 16.56 -12.79 14.13
C ASN A 96 15.43 -13.27 13.19
N ASP A 97 14.47 -14.05 13.69
CA ASP A 97 13.32 -14.53 12.91
C ASP A 97 12.33 -13.40 12.55
N LEU A 98 12.26 -12.36 13.38
CA LEU A 98 11.37 -11.22 13.19
C LEU A 98 11.91 -10.21 12.18
N HIS A 99 13.23 -10.20 11.94
CA HIS A 99 13.86 -9.36 10.91
C HIS A 99 13.36 -9.70 9.49
N HIS A 100 13.12 -10.98 9.21
CA HIS A 100 12.55 -11.42 7.93
C HIS A 100 11.13 -10.86 7.72
N TRP A 101 10.32 -10.86 8.77
CA TRP A 101 8.96 -10.33 8.73
C TRP A 101 8.90 -8.82 8.46
N ILE A 102 9.88 -8.05 8.96
CA ILE A 102 10.00 -6.61 8.64
C ILE A 102 10.24 -6.40 7.15
N LEU A 103 11.16 -7.16 6.57
CA LEU A 103 11.53 -7.03 5.18
C LEU A 103 10.33 -7.36 4.28
N VAL A 104 9.61 -8.45 4.59
CA VAL A 104 8.37 -8.82 3.90
C VAL A 104 7.29 -7.74 4.09
N ALA A 105 7.10 -7.22 5.30
CA ALA A 105 6.11 -6.18 5.58
C ALA A 105 6.40 -4.88 4.80
N ASN A 106 7.68 -4.49 4.70
CA ASN A 106 8.13 -3.36 3.89
C ASN A 106 7.92 -3.59 2.39
N TYR A 107 8.16 -4.81 1.92
CA TYR A 107 7.92 -5.19 0.52
C TYR A 107 6.43 -5.07 0.16
N VAL A 108 5.56 -5.65 0.99
CA VAL A 108 4.09 -5.55 0.85
C VAL A 108 3.62 -4.10 0.89
N ARG A 109 4.17 -3.30 1.81
CA ARG A 109 3.83 -1.88 1.92
C ARG A 109 4.21 -1.07 0.68
N THR A 110 5.38 -1.34 0.13
CA THR A 110 5.86 -0.69 -1.10
C THR A 110 4.92 -0.99 -2.27
N ILE A 111 4.52 -2.24 -2.44
CA ILE A 111 3.51 -2.62 -3.45
C ILE A 111 2.19 -1.86 -3.20
N GLY A 112 1.73 -1.78 -1.95
CA GLY A 112 0.54 -1.03 -1.56
C GLY A 112 0.59 0.46 -1.95
N LEU A 113 1.74 1.11 -1.83
CA LEU A 113 1.92 2.51 -2.25
C LEU A 113 1.75 2.68 -3.76
N PHE A 114 2.34 1.77 -4.55
CA PHE A 114 2.15 1.80 -6.01
C PHE A 114 0.69 1.53 -6.37
N ILE A 115 0.01 0.59 -5.70
CA ILE A 115 -1.43 0.36 -5.89
C ILE A 115 -2.22 1.66 -5.67
N ALA A 116 -1.96 2.39 -4.59
CA ALA A 116 -2.64 3.64 -4.30
C ALA A 116 -2.39 4.72 -5.37
N MET A 117 -1.20 4.77 -5.97
CA MET A 117 -0.91 5.70 -7.08
C MET A 117 -1.67 5.33 -8.36
N TYR A 118 -1.84 4.04 -8.65
CA TYR A 118 -2.48 3.57 -9.89
C TYR A 118 -4.00 3.41 -9.78
N ILE A 119 -4.61 3.41 -8.59
CA ILE A 119 -6.06 3.18 -8.43
C ILE A 119 -6.91 4.26 -9.11
N LEU A 120 -6.52 5.53 -9.01
CA LEU A 120 -7.23 6.66 -9.62
C LEU A 120 -7.24 6.59 -11.16
N PRO A 121 -6.10 6.45 -11.86
CA PRO A 121 -6.12 6.33 -13.32
C PRO A 121 -6.87 5.07 -13.80
N ILE A 122 -6.82 3.98 -13.04
CA ILE A 122 -7.61 2.78 -13.32
C ILE A 122 -9.11 3.06 -13.27
N PHE A 123 -9.57 3.80 -12.26
CA PHE A 123 -10.97 4.20 -12.16
C PHE A 123 -11.39 5.16 -13.27
N MET A 124 -10.53 6.09 -13.68
CA MET A 124 -10.81 6.96 -14.83
C MET A 124 -11.01 6.15 -16.11
N ILE A 125 -10.17 5.14 -16.36
CA ILE A 125 -10.29 4.28 -17.54
C ILE A 125 -11.56 3.45 -17.50
N GLU A 126 -11.94 2.88 -16.35
CA GLU A 126 -13.20 2.16 -16.19
C GLU A 126 -14.41 3.06 -16.51
N ARG A 127 -14.40 4.30 -16.00
CA ARG A 127 -15.48 5.27 -16.26
C ARG A 127 -15.53 5.71 -17.72
N CYS A 128 -14.40 5.89 -18.39
CA CYS A 128 -14.34 6.15 -19.82
C CYS A 128 -14.96 4.99 -20.62
N LEU A 129 -14.56 3.74 -20.31
CA LEU A 129 -15.10 2.55 -20.96
C LEU A 129 -16.61 2.40 -20.72
N ALA A 130 -17.08 2.65 -19.49
CA ALA A 130 -18.50 2.66 -19.17
C ALA A 130 -19.28 3.68 -20.03
N THR A 131 -18.70 4.85 -20.27
CA THR A 131 -19.29 5.91 -21.11
C THR A 131 -19.36 5.49 -22.59
N PHE A 132 -18.30 4.87 -23.12
CA PHE A 132 -18.30 4.34 -24.49
C PHE A 132 -19.30 3.19 -24.69
N PHE A 133 -19.52 2.37 -23.66
CA PHE A 133 -20.38 1.19 -23.73
C PHE A 133 -21.77 1.37 -23.11
N VAL A 134 -22.20 2.60 -22.79
CA VAL A 134 -23.47 2.95 -22.09
C VAL A 134 -24.65 2.06 -22.48
N ARG A 135 -24.89 1.88 -23.79
CA ARG A 135 -26.06 1.15 -24.33
C ARG A 135 -26.09 -0.34 -23.96
N ASN A 136 -24.92 -0.93 -23.71
CA ASN A 136 -24.74 -2.34 -23.36
C ASN A 136 -24.26 -2.55 -21.91
N TYR A 137 -23.85 -1.49 -21.22
CA TYR A 137 -23.29 -1.54 -19.87
C TYR A 137 -24.39 -1.67 -18.80
N GLU A 138 -25.54 -1.02 -19.00
CA GLU A 138 -26.67 -1.10 -18.05
C GLU A 138 -27.39 -2.45 -18.08
N LYS A 139 -27.40 -3.15 -19.22
CA LYS A 139 -28.16 -4.40 -19.40
C LYS A 139 -27.44 -5.68 -18.96
N SER A 140 -26.11 -5.66 -18.80
CA SER A 140 -25.35 -6.88 -18.47
C SER A 140 -24.15 -6.58 -17.58
N ARG A 141 -23.97 -7.37 -16.51
CA ARG A 141 -22.78 -7.28 -15.64
C ARG A 141 -21.56 -7.82 -16.40
N LYS A 142 -20.80 -6.93 -17.04
CA LYS A 142 -19.61 -7.30 -17.81
C LYS A 142 -18.35 -7.32 -16.96
N ILE A 143 -18.22 -8.32 -16.10
CA ILE A 143 -17.04 -8.55 -15.24
C ILE A 143 -15.74 -8.62 -16.03
N TRP A 144 -15.81 -9.12 -17.27
CA TRP A 144 -14.69 -9.18 -18.21
C TRP A 144 -13.98 -7.84 -18.42
N VAL A 145 -14.69 -6.70 -18.36
CA VAL A 145 -14.06 -5.38 -18.49
C VAL A 145 -13.14 -5.11 -17.30
N SER A 146 -13.62 -5.32 -16.07
CA SER A 146 -12.79 -5.16 -14.87
C SER A 146 -11.62 -6.15 -14.85
N LEU A 147 -11.83 -7.40 -15.29
CA LEU A 147 -10.74 -8.39 -15.39
C LEU A 147 -9.68 -8.00 -16.42
N MET A 148 -10.08 -7.44 -17.56
CA MET A 148 -9.13 -6.97 -18.58
C MET A 148 -8.29 -5.80 -18.03
N ILE A 149 -8.93 -4.84 -17.35
CA ILE A 149 -8.23 -3.73 -16.69
C ILE A 149 -7.24 -4.27 -15.65
N LEU A 150 -7.66 -5.20 -14.79
CA LEU A 150 -6.76 -5.84 -13.81
C LEU A 150 -5.59 -6.55 -14.51
N SER A 151 -5.84 -7.29 -15.58
CA SER A 151 -4.78 -8.04 -16.28
C SER A 151 -3.69 -7.13 -16.89
N ILE A 152 -4.00 -5.90 -17.23
CA ILE A 152 -3.05 -4.93 -17.80
C ILE A 152 -2.35 -4.15 -16.69
N PHE A 153 -3.13 -3.63 -15.73
CA PHE A 153 -2.61 -2.72 -14.71
C PHE A 153 -1.92 -3.45 -13.56
N HIS A 154 -2.32 -4.67 -13.24
CA HIS A 154 -1.73 -5.40 -12.13
C HIS A 154 -0.26 -5.77 -12.37
N PRO A 155 0.12 -6.31 -13.55
CA PRO A 155 1.53 -6.51 -13.88
C PRO A 155 2.32 -5.20 -13.90
N LEU A 156 1.73 -4.10 -14.38
CA LEU A 156 2.39 -2.79 -14.39
C LEU A 156 2.71 -2.31 -12.98
N VAL A 157 1.75 -2.42 -12.05
CA VAL A 157 1.94 -2.07 -10.64
C VAL A 157 3.05 -2.89 -10.00
N PHE A 158 3.04 -4.22 -10.20
CA PHE A 158 4.08 -5.09 -9.67
C PHE A 158 5.44 -4.83 -10.31
N ALA A 159 5.51 -4.64 -11.63
CA ALA A 159 6.75 -4.33 -12.32
C ALA A 159 7.35 -3.00 -11.83
N SER A 160 6.54 -1.96 -11.66
CA SER A 160 6.97 -0.68 -11.08
C SER A 160 7.47 -0.83 -9.65
N ALA A 161 6.76 -1.59 -8.81
CA ALA A 161 7.17 -1.85 -7.42
C ALA A 161 8.48 -2.65 -7.35
N ILE A 162 8.62 -3.70 -8.16
CA ILE A 162 9.83 -4.54 -8.22
C ILE A 162 11.01 -3.73 -8.75
N ALA A 163 10.83 -2.99 -9.85
CA ALA A 163 11.86 -2.13 -10.42
C ALA A 163 12.34 -1.08 -9.40
N TYR A 164 11.43 -0.51 -8.61
CA TYR A 164 11.77 0.41 -7.54
C TYR A 164 12.62 -0.24 -6.45
N ILE A 165 12.23 -1.44 -6.01
CA ILE A 165 12.93 -2.19 -4.96
C ILE A 165 14.32 -2.65 -5.45
N GLN A 166 14.42 -3.14 -6.70
CA GLN A 166 15.68 -3.56 -7.32
C GLN A 166 16.62 -2.40 -7.61
N CYS A 167 16.13 -1.27 -8.15
CA CYS A 167 16.93 -0.08 -8.40
C CYS A 167 17.62 0.40 -7.12
N LYS A 168 16.91 0.31 -5.99
CA LYS A 168 17.48 0.62 -4.69
C LYS A 168 18.56 -0.38 -4.26
N HIS A 169 18.36 -1.68 -4.50
CA HIS A 169 19.38 -2.70 -4.20
C HIS A 169 20.65 -2.52 -5.04
N TYR A 170 20.55 -2.04 -6.28
CA TYR A 170 21.69 -1.71 -7.14
C TYR A 170 22.43 -0.42 -6.71
N ILE A 171 21.74 0.56 -6.14
CA ILE A 171 22.37 1.76 -5.54
C ILE A 171 23.11 1.44 -4.23
N LEU A 172 22.79 0.29 -3.62
CA LEU A 172 23.38 -0.28 -2.41
C LEU A 172 24.66 -1.10 -2.67
N LEU A 173 24.99 -1.39 -3.94
CA LEU A 173 26.20 -2.08 -4.39
C LEU A 173 27.10 -1.16 -5.26
N PRO A 174 27.69 -0.11 -4.68
CA PRO A 174 29.00 0.39 -5.11
C PRO A 174 30.09 0.18 -4.05
#